data_AF-A0A2S6CV91-F1
#
_entry.id   AF-A0A2S6CV91-F1
#
_cell.length_a   1.000
_cell.length_b   1.000
_cell.length_c   1.000
_cell.angle_alpha   90.00
_cell.angle_beta   90.00
_cell.angle_gamma   90.00
#
_symmetry.space_group_name_H-M   'P 1'
#
loop_
_entity.id
_entity.type
_entity.pdbx_description
1 polymer ?
#
loop_
_entity_poly.entity_id
_entity_poly.type
_entity_poly.pdbx_seq_one_letter_code
_entity_poly.pdbx_strand_id
1 'polypeptide(L)'
;MPFLEKNFPGCQFERKTPARIKPGPKPGKVTGYGKTGKSLIEQITQELPIALQCEPKKCDLILVFDDLDCRDVNSQREKFISAISKITECHDIPQYIAFAAPEIESWIIGDWDNTIAKHPDFRGRHEKMRYWLSKQKNIPLNNPESFSKYDQDRDCCQDKLSQLIVDSSISLELNFDIQSVRFSKGLHTPLLLLKIFPENLQKKCPLFRELYNYLHDFCKTKIQ
;
A
#
# COMPACT_ATOMS: atom_id res chain seq x y z
N MET A 1 2.03 10.14 5.19
CA MET A 1 1.97 8.69 5.52
C MET A 1 3.09 8.46 6.50
N PRO A 2 2.83 8.10 7.77
CA PRO A 2 3.86 8.15 8.82
C PRO A 2 5.14 7.36 8.50
N PHE A 3 5.01 6.27 7.73
CA PHE A 3 6.17 5.54 7.20
C PHE A 3 7.10 6.40 6.32
N LEU A 4 6.57 7.22 5.42
CA LEU A 4 7.39 8.08 4.54
C LEU A 4 8.13 9.14 5.35
N GLU A 5 7.41 9.83 6.23
CA GLU A 5 7.97 10.89 7.09
C GLU A 5 9.11 10.36 7.97
N LYS A 6 8.95 9.13 8.51
CA LYS A 6 10.00 8.46 9.30
C LYS A 6 11.26 8.14 8.49
N ASN A 7 11.10 7.65 7.25
CA ASN A 7 12.20 7.07 6.48
C ASN A 7 12.87 8.07 5.53
N PHE A 8 12.22 9.18 5.20
CA PHE A 8 12.72 10.19 4.28
C PHE A 8 12.67 11.59 4.92
N PRO A 9 13.48 11.86 5.97
CA PRO A 9 13.40 13.10 6.74
C PRO A 9 13.79 14.36 5.94
N GLY A 10 14.46 14.20 4.79
CA GLY A 10 14.77 15.30 3.87
C GLY A 10 13.59 15.77 3.01
N CYS A 11 12.44 15.09 3.09
CA CYS A 11 11.23 15.44 2.35
C CYS A 11 10.06 15.72 3.30
N GLN A 12 9.24 16.69 2.92
CA GLN A 12 7.92 16.89 3.51
C GLN A 12 6.87 16.27 2.59
N PHE A 13 6.03 15.39 3.13
CA PHE A 13 4.97 14.74 2.36
C PHE A 13 3.62 15.38 2.67
N GLU A 14 2.97 15.92 1.66
CA GLU A 14 1.62 16.45 1.79
C GLU A 14 0.62 15.61 0.98
N ARG A 15 -0.44 15.15 1.64
CA ARG A 15 -1.51 14.39 0.98
C ARG A 15 -2.53 15.36 0.38
N LYS A 16 -2.70 15.32 -0.94
CA LYS A 16 -3.72 16.13 -1.66
C LYS A 16 -5.01 15.37 -1.99
N THR A 17 -5.05 14.04 -1.86
CA THR A 17 -6.30 13.27 -2.03
C THR A 17 -7.13 13.24 -0.74
N PRO A 18 -8.47 13.31 -0.81
CA PRO A 18 -9.31 13.30 0.38
C PRO A 18 -9.12 12.02 1.22
N ALA A 19 -8.94 12.19 2.53
CA ALA A 19 -8.94 11.09 3.50
C ALA A 19 -10.39 10.62 3.75
N ARG A 20 -11.01 9.97 2.77
CA ARG A 20 -12.32 9.35 3.00
C ARG A 20 -12.17 8.15 3.94
N ILE A 21 -12.84 8.20 5.08
CA ILE A 21 -13.11 7.00 5.88
C ILE A 21 -14.00 6.10 5.04
N LYS A 22 -13.44 5.04 4.45
CA LYS A 22 -14.24 4.05 3.74
C LYS A 22 -15.13 3.35 4.79
N PRO A 23 -16.48 3.41 4.67
CA PRO A 23 -17.34 2.63 5.55
C PRO A 23 -16.99 1.15 5.40
N GLY A 24 -16.98 0.42 6.51
CA GLY A 24 -16.71 -1.01 6.52
C GLY A 24 -17.66 -1.79 5.59
N PRO A 25 -17.32 -3.04 5.24
CA PRO A 25 -18.19 -3.88 4.43
C PRO A 25 -19.57 -3.95 5.08
N LYS A 26 -20.63 -3.54 4.37
CA LYS A 26 -22.00 -3.70 4.85
C LYS A 26 -22.43 -5.16 4.63
N PRO A 27 -23.11 -5.82 5.58
CA PRO A 27 -23.62 -7.18 5.39
C PRO A 27 -24.49 -7.24 4.13
N GLY A 28 -24.27 -8.26 3.28
CA GLY A 28 -25.12 -8.53 2.11
C GLY A 28 -24.85 -7.71 0.84
N LYS A 29 -23.87 -6.79 0.82
CA LYS A 29 -23.41 -6.15 -0.43
C LYS A 29 -22.07 -6.71 -0.84
N VAL A 30 -22.02 -7.28 -2.06
CA VAL A 30 -20.77 -7.56 -2.77
C VAL A 30 -20.01 -6.23 -2.82
N THR A 31 -18.91 -6.16 -2.07
CA THR A 31 -18.04 -4.98 -2.02
C THR A 31 -17.71 -4.53 -3.43
N GLY A 32 -17.74 -3.23 -3.71
CA GLY A 32 -17.32 -2.70 -5.00
C GLY A 32 -15.84 -2.99 -5.21
N TYR A 33 -15.55 -4.13 -5.83
CA TYR A 33 -14.23 -4.53 -6.28
C TYR A 33 -13.81 -3.61 -7.46
N GLY A 34 -12.53 -3.27 -7.56
CA GLY A 34 -11.95 -2.63 -8.76
C GLY A 34 -12.16 -1.12 -8.98
N LYS A 35 -12.85 -0.37 -8.10
CA LYS A 35 -13.06 1.09 -8.32
C LYS A 35 -11.88 2.00 -7.94
N THR A 36 -10.82 1.47 -7.35
CA THR A 36 -9.74 2.27 -6.72
C THR A 36 -8.90 3.07 -7.72
N GLY A 37 -8.31 2.44 -8.74
CA GLY A 37 -7.45 3.14 -9.70
C GLY A 37 -8.18 4.19 -10.55
N LYS A 38 -9.37 3.87 -11.07
CA LYS A 38 -10.22 4.85 -11.80
C LYS A 38 -10.63 6.02 -10.90
N SER A 39 -11.00 5.75 -9.66
CA SER A 39 -11.33 6.81 -8.70
C SER A 39 -10.14 7.68 -8.33
N LEU A 40 -8.91 7.13 -8.36
CA LEU A 40 -7.70 7.89 -8.09
C LEU A 40 -7.32 8.77 -9.28
N ILE A 41 -7.42 8.27 -10.51
CA ILE A 41 -7.21 9.08 -11.74
C ILE A 41 -8.20 10.25 -11.78
N GLU A 42 -9.48 10.01 -11.48
CA GLU A 42 -10.50 11.06 -11.38
C GLU A 42 -10.13 12.10 -10.31
N GLN A 43 -9.72 11.66 -9.12
CA GLN A 43 -9.26 12.55 -8.04
C GLN A 43 -8.02 13.37 -8.45
N ILE A 44 -7.03 12.75 -9.09
CA ILE A 44 -5.84 13.46 -9.59
C ILE A 44 -6.26 14.55 -10.56
N THR A 45 -7.16 14.23 -11.50
CA THR A 45 -7.61 15.17 -12.54
C THR A 45 -8.39 16.36 -11.94
N GLN A 46 -9.08 16.15 -10.81
CA GLN A 46 -9.88 17.17 -10.15
C GLN A 46 -9.09 18.01 -9.14
N GLU A 47 -8.33 17.37 -8.26
CA GLU A 47 -7.72 18.01 -7.08
C GLU A 47 -6.34 18.60 -7.36
N LEU A 48 -5.55 17.95 -8.22
CA LEU A 48 -4.16 18.35 -8.47
C LEU A 48 -4.03 19.74 -9.11
N PRO A 49 -4.84 20.13 -10.13
CA PRO A 49 -4.77 21.49 -10.68
C PRO A 49 -5.08 22.55 -9.62
N ILE A 50 -6.12 22.31 -8.80
CA ILE A 50 -6.54 23.23 -7.73
C ILE A 50 -5.42 23.40 -6.70
N ALA A 51 -4.82 22.29 -6.26
CA ALA A 51 -3.74 22.31 -5.28
C ALA A 51 -2.52 23.12 -5.77
N LEU A 52 -2.14 22.96 -7.04
CA LEU A 52 -0.99 23.66 -7.63
C LEU A 52 -1.26 25.15 -7.88
N GLN A 53 -2.51 25.52 -8.21
CA GLN A 53 -2.90 26.92 -8.36
C GLN A 53 -2.96 27.68 -7.03
N CYS A 54 -3.42 27.03 -5.95
CA CYS A 54 -3.49 27.66 -4.63
C CYS A 54 -2.12 27.81 -3.96
N GLU A 55 -1.17 26.92 -4.27
CA GLU A 55 0.15 26.89 -3.65
C GLU A 55 1.29 26.81 -4.70
N PRO A 56 1.42 27.81 -5.57
CA PRO A 56 2.41 27.79 -6.64
C PRO A 56 3.82 27.73 -6.03
N LYS A 57 4.68 26.87 -6.61
CA LYS A 57 6.10 26.68 -6.24
C LYS A 57 6.38 25.99 -4.89
N LYS A 58 5.40 25.36 -4.26
CA LYS A 58 5.62 24.53 -3.05
C LYS A 58 5.85 23.04 -3.32
N CYS A 59 5.73 22.59 -4.57
CA CYS A 59 5.78 21.18 -4.92
C CYS A 59 7.03 20.86 -5.75
N ASP A 60 7.95 20.08 -5.18
CA ASP A 60 9.16 19.61 -5.87
C ASP A 60 8.94 18.27 -6.62
N LEU A 61 7.92 17.50 -6.25
CA LEU A 61 7.63 16.18 -6.80
C LEU A 61 6.15 15.82 -6.62
N ILE A 62 5.53 15.34 -7.71
CA ILE A 62 4.21 14.72 -7.68
C ILE A 62 4.39 13.21 -7.51
N LEU A 63 4.15 12.72 -6.30
CA LEU A 63 4.15 11.29 -5.98
C LEU A 63 2.73 10.73 -6.06
N VAL A 64 2.48 9.81 -7.00
CA VAL A 64 1.28 8.98 -7.01
C VAL A 64 1.61 7.64 -6.40
N PHE A 65 0.80 7.21 -5.44
CA PHE A 65 0.98 5.94 -4.75
C PHE A 65 -0.36 5.21 -4.64
N ASP A 66 -0.45 4.01 -5.20
CA ASP A 66 -1.68 3.21 -5.27
C ASP A 66 -1.41 1.74 -4.95
N ASP A 67 -2.46 1.02 -4.56
CA ASP A 67 -2.43 -0.45 -4.50
C ASP A 67 -2.50 -1.00 -5.94
N LEU A 68 -1.60 -1.90 -6.30
CA LEU A 68 -1.54 -2.43 -7.67
C LEU A 68 -2.74 -3.32 -7.99
N ASP A 69 -3.32 -3.96 -6.98
CA ASP A 69 -4.39 -4.96 -7.08
C ASP A 69 -4.12 -6.00 -8.18
N CYS A 70 -2.87 -6.50 -8.25
CA CYS A 70 -2.41 -7.50 -9.23
C CYS A 70 -2.45 -7.03 -10.71
N ARG A 71 -2.70 -5.76 -10.99
CA ARG A 71 -2.67 -5.21 -12.35
C ARG A 71 -1.24 -5.14 -12.90
N ASP A 72 -1.10 -5.03 -14.21
CA ASP A 72 0.20 -4.82 -14.84
C ASP A 72 0.81 -3.45 -14.45
N VAL A 73 2.06 -3.47 -14.00
CA VAL A 73 2.77 -2.28 -13.49
C VAL A 73 2.90 -1.21 -14.57
N ASN A 74 3.30 -1.59 -15.79
CA ASN A 74 3.57 -0.64 -16.86
C ASN A 74 2.28 0.00 -17.37
N SER A 75 1.26 -0.82 -17.63
CA SER A 75 -0.06 -0.34 -18.05
C SER A 75 -0.69 0.60 -17.02
N GLN A 76 -0.56 0.32 -15.72
CA GLN A 76 -1.07 1.23 -14.69
C GLN A 76 -0.26 2.51 -14.61
N ARG A 77 1.08 2.43 -14.69
CA ARG A 77 1.97 3.59 -14.70
C ARG A 77 1.62 4.53 -15.86
N GLU A 78 1.44 4.00 -17.07
CA GLU A 78 1.04 4.76 -18.26
C GLU A 78 -0.30 5.47 -18.08
N LYS A 79 -1.29 4.83 -17.46
CA LYS A 79 -2.59 5.46 -17.18
C LYS A 79 -2.46 6.69 -16.29
N PHE A 80 -1.66 6.61 -15.23
CA PHE A 80 -1.42 7.76 -14.36
C PHE A 80 -0.63 8.87 -15.06
N ILE A 81 0.44 8.52 -15.79
CA ILE A 81 1.23 9.49 -16.56
C ILE A 81 0.35 10.22 -17.58
N SER A 82 -0.46 9.47 -18.34
CA SER A 82 -1.39 10.02 -19.33
C SER A 82 -2.46 10.93 -18.73
N ALA A 83 -2.87 10.68 -17.49
CA ALA A 83 -3.79 11.55 -16.77
C ALA A 83 -3.12 12.85 -16.33
N ILE A 84 -1.92 12.78 -15.74
CA ILE A 84 -1.19 13.95 -15.25
C ILE A 84 -0.69 14.82 -16.41
N SER A 85 -0.29 14.23 -17.54
CA SER A 85 0.20 14.97 -18.71
C SER A 85 -0.86 15.87 -19.36
N LYS A 86 -2.13 15.71 -19.00
CA LYS A 86 -3.23 16.58 -19.45
C LYS A 86 -3.41 17.81 -18.56
N ILE A 87 -2.69 17.89 -17.44
CA ILE A 87 -2.76 18.97 -16.45
C ILE A 87 -1.60 19.92 -16.71
N THR A 88 -1.91 21.10 -17.24
CA THR A 88 -0.93 22.12 -17.63
C THR A 88 -0.01 22.56 -16.48
N GLU A 89 -0.54 22.61 -15.27
CA GLU A 89 0.14 23.04 -14.05
C GLU A 89 1.24 22.06 -13.61
N CYS A 90 1.25 20.84 -14.15
CA CYS A 90 2.20 19.77 -13.78
C CYS A 90 3.42 19.69 -14.70
N HIS A 91 3.49 20.47 -15.79
CA HIS A 91 4.49 20.28 -16.85
C HIS A 91 5.94 20.39 -16.36
N ASP A 92 6.21 21.27 -15.39
CA ASP A 92 7.56 21.54 -14.88
C ASP A 92 7.88 20.77 -13.59
N ILE A 93 6.95 19.96 -13.07
CA ILE A 93 7.12 19.24 -11.80
C ILE A 93 7.41 17.78 -12.09
N PRO A 94 8.53 17.21 -11.58
CA PRO A 94 8.80 15.78 -11.67
C PRO A 94 7.62 14.94 -11.17
N GLN A 95 7.38 13.81 -11.81
CA GLN A 95 6.31 12.87 -11.47
C GLN A 95 6.89 11.50 -11.19
N TYR A 96 6.46 10.86 -10.11
CA TYR A 96 6.82 9.49 -9.81
C TYR A 96 5.58 8.68 -9.44
N ILE A 97 5.37 7.57 -10.14
CA ILE A 97 4.24 6.66 -9.92
C ILE A 97 4.77 5.39 -9.28
N ALA A 98 4.31 5.14 -8.06
CA ALA A 98 4.73 4.03 -7.24
C ALA A 98 3.53 3.15 -6.85
N PHE A 99 3.80 1.88 -6.61
CA PHE A 99 2.78 0.90 -6.30
C PHE A 99 3.13 0.07 -5.07
N ALA A 100 2.13 -0.25 -4.28
CA ALA A 100 2.19 -1.38 -3.35
C ALA A 100 1.56 -2.60 -4.02
N ALA A 101 2.33 -3.67 -4.22
CA ALA A 101 1.84 -4.88 -4.85
C ALA A 101 1.69 -6.03 -3.85
N PRO A 102 0.62 -6.84 -3.95
CA PRO A 102 -0.64 -6.47 -4.57
C PRO A 102 -1.33 -5.27 -3.88
N GLU A 103 -1.01 -5.04 -2.61
CA GLU A 103 -1.48 -3.93 -1.77
C GLU A 103 -0.47 -3.69 -0.64
N ILE A 104 -0.61 -2.58 0.09
CA ILE A 104 0.32 -2.15 1.14
C ILE A 104 0.62 -3.20 2.22
N GLU A 105 -0.32 -4.11 2.49
CA GLU A 105 -0.11 -5.20 3.44
C GLU A 105 0.99 -6.18 3.05
N SER A 106 1.42 -6.22 1.78
CA SER A 106 2.59 -7.01 1.37
C SER A 106 3.86 -6.55 2.06
N TRP A 107 3.96 -5.26 2.40
CA TRP A 107 5.08 -4.69 3.13
C TRP A 107 5.13 -5.22 4.57
N ILE A 108 3.95 -5.40 5.18
CA ILE A 108 3.81 -5.99 6.50
C ILE A 108 4.25 -7.46 6.48
N ILE A 109 3.84 -8.23 5.47
CA ILE A 109 4.25 -9.63 5.29
C ILE A 109 5.75 -9.74 5.03
N GLY A 110 6.31 -8.87 4.20
CA GLY A 110 7.72 -8.88 3.82
C GLY A 110 8.66 -8.72 5.02
N ASP A 111 8.25 -7.95 6.03
CA ASP A 111 9.00 -7.76 7.27
C ASP A 111 8.28 -8.33 8.52
N TRP A 112 7.69 -9.52 8.36
CA TRP A 112 6.89 -10.21 9.37
C TRP A 112 7.48 -10.19 10.80
N ASP A 113 8.79 -10.43 10.90
CA ASP A 113 9.49 -10.58 12.17
C ASP A 113 9.62 -9.25 12.94
N ASN A 114 9.49 -8.10 12.26
CA ASN A 114 9.43 -6.79 12.88
C ASN A 114 8.00 -6.24 13.01
N THR A 115 7.06 -6.75 12.22
CA THR A 115 5.68 -6.29 12.19
C THR A 115 4.79 -7.18 13.06
N ILE A 116 4.10 -8.17 12.47
CA ILE A 116 3.11 -9.01 13.12
C ILE A 116 3.74 -9.80 14.28
N ALA A 117 4.95 -10.32 14.11
CA ALA A 117 5.60 -11.13 15.15
C ALA A 117 5.87 -10.37 16.45
N LYS A 118 6.08 -9.04 16.38
CA LYS A 118 6.36 -8.19 17.55
C LYS A 118 5.13 -7.47 18.10
N HIS A 119 4.04 -7.41 17.34
CA HIS A 119 2.85 -6.66 17.76
C HIS A 119 2.16 -7.36 18.95
N PRO A 120 1.80 -6.67 20.05
CA PRO A 120 1.20 -7.28 21.24
C PRO A 120 -0.02 -8.16 20.95
N ASP A 121 -0.87 -7.74 20.01
CA ASP A 121 -2.10 -8.45 19.63
C ASP A 121 -1.86 -9.76 18.88
N PHE A 122 -0.67 -9.95 18.29
CA PHE A 122 -0.39 -11.08 17.41
C PHE A 122 0.84 -11.89 17.82
N ARG A 123 1.75 -11.34 18.63
CA ARG A 123 3.02 -11.98 19.02
C ARG A 123 2.85 -13.36 19.66
N GLY A 124 1.75 -13.61 20.38
CA GLY A 124 1.50 -14.92 21.00
C GLY A 124 1.06 -16.00 20.00
N ARG A 125 0.73 -15.62 18.77
CA ARG A 125 0.12 -16.51 17.77
C ARG A 125 0.64 -16.33 16.34
N HIS A 126 1.63 -15.47 16.14
CA HIS A 126 2.08 -15.09 14.80
C HIS A 126 2.61 -16.30 14.02
N GLU A 127 3.21 -17.30 14.66
CA GLU A 127 3.74 -18.48 13.96
C GLU A 127 2.62 -19.30 13.32
N LYS A 128 1.51 -19.49 14.03
CA LYS A 128 0.31 -20.16 13.50
C LYS A 128 -0.31 -19.34 12.36
N MET A 129 -0.40 -18.02 12.50
CA MET A 129 -0.86 -17.13 11.43
C MET A 129 0.03 -17.26 10.18
N ARG A 130 1.35 -17.17 10.37
CA ARG A 130 2.37 -17.29 9.31
C ARG A 130 2.31 -18.65 8.63
N TYR A 131 2.15 -19.73 9.39
CA TYR A 131 1.99 -21.08 8.87
C TYR A 131 0.74 -21.18 7.99
N TRP A 132 -0.41 -20.71 8.47
CA TRP A 132 -1.66 -20.73 7.72
C TRP A 132 -1.55 -19.94 6.41
N LEU A 133 -1.04 -18.70 6.48
CA LEU A 133 -0.85 -17.84 5.31
C LEU A 133 0.07 -18.50 4.27
N SER A 134 1.18 -19.09 4.72
CA SER A 134 2.19 -19.66 3.80
C SER A 134 1.83 -21.05 3.28
N LYS A 135 1.24 -21.93 4.10
CA LYS A 135 1.01 -23.34 3.76
C LYS A 135 -0.39 -23.63 3.27
N GLN A 136 -1.40 -22.90 3.77
CA GLN A 136 -2.79 -23.15 3.38
C GLN A 136 -3.27 -22.15 2.33
N LYS A 137 -2.79 -20.90 2.40
CA LYS A 137 -3.12 -19.83 1.44
C LYS A 137 -2.02 -19.53 0.43
N ASN A 138 -0.91 -20.28 0.48
CA ASN A 138 0.21 -20.19 -0.47
C ASN A 138 0.76 -18.77 -0.65
N ILE A 139 0.77 -17.95 0.42
CA ILE A 139 1.35 -16.61 0.36
C ILE A 139 2.88 -16.71 0.34
N PRO A 140 3.55 -16.16 -0.69
CA PRO A 140 5.01 -16.17 -0.79
C PRO A 140 5.66 -15.17 0.18
N LEU A 141 6.02 -15.61 1.39
CA LEU A 141 6.59 -14.72 2.41
C LEU A 141 7.94 -14.08 2.04
N ASN A 142 8.66 -14.66 1.07
CA ASN A 142 9.93 -14.12 0.56
C ASN A 142 9.77 -13.26 -0.70
N ASN A 143 8.56 -13.22 -1.28
CA ASN A 143 8.23 -12.40 -2.43
C ASN A 143 6.75 -12.00 -2.38
N PRO A 144 6.30 -11.27 -1.34
CA PRO A 144 4.87 -11.06 -1.10
C PRO A 144 4.21 -10.19 -2.17
N GLU A 145 4.99 -9.44 -2.95
CA GLU A 145 4.50 -8.66 -4.10
C GLU A 145 4.00 -9.53 -5.25
N SER A 146 4.42 -10.80 -5.34
CA SER A 146 3.91 -11.74 -6.35
C SER A 146 2.63 -12.47 -5.91
N PHE A 147 2.02 -12.07 -4.79
CA PHE A 147 0.84 -12.75 -4.28
C PHE A 147 -0.40 -12.46 -5.12
N SER A 148 -1.22 -13.52 -5.28
CA SER A 148 -2.45 -13.58 -6.06
C SER A 148 -2.24 -13.45 -7.56
N LYS A 149 -3.32 -13.67 -8.31
CA LYS A 149 -3.41 -13.49 -9.76
C LYS A 149 -4.35 -12.34 -10.07
N TYR A 150 -4.15 -11.71 -11.22
CA TYR A 150 -5.10 -10.76 -11.76
C TYR A 150 -6.40 -11.46 -12.17
N ASP A 151 -7.53 -10.91 -11.73
CA ASP A 151 -8.88 -11.30 -12.13
C ASP A 151 -9.43 -10.22 -13.06
N GLN A 152 -9.58 -10.58 -14.34
CA GLN A 152 -10.00 -9.65 -15.39
C GLN A 152 -11.46 -9.19 -15.24
N ASP A 153 -12.34 -10.04 -14.71
CA ASP A 153 -13.76 -9.73 -14.55
C ASP A 153 -13.98 -8.71 -13.42
N ARG A 154 -13.17 -8.81 -12.36
CA ARG A 154 -13.22 -7.89 -11.20
C ARG A 154 -12.26 -6.71 -11.29
N ASP A 155 -11.34 -6.72 -12.25
CA ASP A 155 -10.25 -5.74 -12.40
C ASP A 155 -9.48 -5.54 -11.08
N CYS A 156 -9.12 -6.65 -10.42
CA CYS A 156 -8.32 -6.66 -9.19
C CYS A 156 -7.69 -8.04 -8.94
N CYS A 157 -7.02 -8.21 -7.80
CA CYS A 157 -6.55 -9.53 -7.38
C CYS A 157 -7.70 -10.52 -7.20
N GLN A 158 -7.46 -11.79 -7.57
CA GLN A 158 -8.36 -12.90 -7.30
C GLN A 158 -8.61 -13.06 -5.79
N ASP A 159 -7.53 -13.05 -5.01
CA ASP A 159 -7.54 -13.12 -3.55
C ASP A 159 -6.99 -11.83 -2.94
N LYS A 160 -7.64 -11.36 -1.86
CA LYS A 160 -7.22 -10.14 -1.18
C LYS A 160 -6.32 -10.45 0.01
N LEU A 161 -5.04 -10.06 -0.06
CA LEU A 161 -4.04 -10.37 0.96
C LEU A 161 -4.46 -9.91 2.37
N SER A 162 -5.03 -8.73 2.48
CA SER A 162 -5.44 -8.09 3.72
C SER A 162 -6.68 -8.75 4.30
N GLN A 163 -7.50 -9.41 3.46
CA GLN A 163 -8.56 -10.28 3.97
C GLN A 163 -7.97 -11.56 4.54
N LEU A 164 -6.97 -12.16 3.88
CA LEU A 164 -6.30 -13.36 4.40
C LEU A 164 -5.56 -13.08 5.71
N ILE A 165 -4.94 -11.90 5.87
CA ILE A 165 -4.35 -11.49 7.15
C ILE A 165 -5.43 -11.39 8.24
N VAL A 166 -6.57 -10.77 7.91
CA VAL A 166 -7.73 -10.70 8.82
C VAL A 166 -8.19 -12.09 9.22
N ASP A 167 -8.41 -12.98 8.27
CA ASP A 167 -8.92 -14.33 8.52
C ASP A 167 -7.91 -15.14 9.35
N SER A 168 -6.62 -15.00 9.06
CA SER A 168 -5.56 -15.65 9.85
C SER A 168 -5.55 -15.20 11.31
N SER A 169 -6.03 -13.99 11.64
CA SER A 169 -6.01 -13.48 13.02
C SER A 169 -7.13 -14.00 13.92
N ILE A 170 -8.18 -14.59 13.33
CA ILE A 170 -9.39 -15.05 14.04
C ILE A 170 -9.83 -16.47 13.62
N SER A 171 -9.01 -17.18 12.84
CA SER A 171 -9.41 -18.48 12.31
C SER A 171 -9.62 -19.50 13.43
N LEU A 172 -10.83 -20.05 13.50
CA LEU A 172 -11.16 -21.18 14.38
C LEU A 172 -10.35 -22.43 14.00
N GLU A 173 -9.95 -22.58 12.74
CA GLU A 173 -9.04 -23.65 12.30
C GLU A 173 -7.67 -23.57 13.00
N LEU A 174 -7.30 -22.38 13.50
CA LEU A 174 -6.06 -22.16 14.25
C LEU A 174 -6.26 -22.28 15.77
N ASN A 175 -7.46 -22.67 16.20
CA ASN A 175 -7.89 -22.78 17.60
C ASN A 175 -7.67 -21.48 18.38
N PHE A 176 -7.97 -20.34 17.75
CA PHE A 176 -7.98 -19.06 18.42
C PHE A 176 -9.33 -18.84 19.12
N ASP A 177 -9.27 -18.36 20.36
CA ASP A 177 -10.47 -17.95 21.11
C ASP A 177 -11.19 -16.83 20.34
N ILE A 178 -12.52 -16.80 20.41
CA ILE A 178 -13.38 -15.71 19.91
C ILE A 178 -12.94 -14.35 20.47
N GLN A 179 -12.32 -14.32 21.66
CA GLN A 179 -11.77 -13.11 22.26
C GLN A 179 -10.47 -12.61 21.60
N SER A 180 -9.93 -13.37 20.65
CA SER A 180 -8.72 -13.02 19.91
C SER A 180 -8.88 -11.71 19.15
N VAL A 181 -7.95 -10.78 19.36
CA VAL A 181 -7.95 -9.48 18.65
C VAL A 181 -7.88 -9.69 17.13
N ARG A 182 -8.94 -9.29 16.42
CA ARG A 182 -8.99 -9.32 14.96
C ARG A 182 -8.06 -8.27 14.37
N PHE A 183 -7.31 -8.63 13.33
CA PHE A 183 -6.60 -7.65 12.52
C PHE A 183 -7.60 -6.68 11.88
N SER A 184 -7.47 -5.42 12.25
CA SER A 184 -8.14 -4.27 11.64
C SER A 184 -7.16 -3.51 10.77
N LYS A 185 -7.49 -3.32 9.49
CA LYS A 185 -6.65 -2.56 8.54
C LYS A 185 -6.49 -1.11 8.98
N GLY A 186 -7.56 -0.47 9.42
CA GLY A 186 -7.52 0.93 9.85
C GLY A 186 -6.68 1.16 11.11
N LEU A 187 -6.66 0.19 12.02
CA LEU A 187 -5.91 0.30 13.28
C LEU A 187 -4.46 -0.19 13.14
N HIS A 188 -4.27 -1.40 12.61
CA HIS A 188 -2.98 -2.07 12.66
C HIS A 188 -2.09 -1.73 11.48
N THR A 189 -2.62 -1.55 10.26
CA THR A 189 -1.78 -1.26 9.07
C THR A 189 -0.87 -0.04 9.32
N PRO A 190 -1.36 1.13 9.78
CA PRO A 190 -0.48 2.27 10.06
C PRO A 190 0.59 2.01 11.12
N LEU A 191 0.22 1.30 12.20
CA LEU A 191 1.13 0.97 13.30
C LEU A 191 2.23 0.01 12.87
N LEU A 192 1.87 -1.00 12.08
CA LEU A 192 2.79 -2.03 11.59
C LEU A 192 3.73 -1.47 10.53
N LEU A 193 3.24 -0.60 9.64
CA LEU A 193 4.10 0.09 8.67
C LEU A 193 5.23 0.85 9.37
N LEU A 194 4.94 1.53 10.49
CA LEU A 194 5.97 2.23 11.28
C LEU A 194 7.05 1.31 11.89
N LYS A 195 6.78 0.00 12.01
CA LYS A 195 7.73 -0.99 12.54
C LYS A 195 8.64 -1.61 11.48
N ILE A 196 8.36 -1.37 10.20
CA ILE A 196 9.14 -1.93 9.09
C ILE A 196 10.58 -1.40 9.13
N PHE A 197 11.51 -2.32 8.89
CA PHE A 197 12.92 -2.09 8.57
C PHE A 197 13.07 -2.16 7.04
N PRO A 198 13.29 -1.01 6.37
CA PRO A 198 13.33 -0.98 4.90
C PRO A 198 14.35 -1.93 4.30
N GLU A 199 15.50 -2.14 4.93
CA GLU A 199 16.58 -3.00 4.43
C GLU A 199 16.13 -4.47 4.29
N ASN A 200 15.24 -4.93 5.17
CA ASN A 200 14.65 -6.26 5.07
C ASN A 200 13.64 -6.34 3.94
N LEU A 201 12.80 -5.31 3.84
CA LEU A 201 11.72 -5.28 2.88
C LEU A 201 12.23 -5.15 1.43
N GLN A 202 13.26 -4.33 1.21
CA GLN A 202 13.91 -4.17 -0.10
C GLN A 202 14.42 -5.49 -0.69
N LYS A 203 14.79 -6.46 0.14
CA LYS A 203 15.27 -7.78 -0.34
C LYS A 203 14.16 -8.64 -0.93
N LYS A 204 12.91 -8.43 -0.50
CA LYS A 204 11.76 -9.29 -0.80
C LYS A 204 10.71 -8.62 -1.69
N CYS A 205 10.71 -7.29 -1.73
CA CYS A 205 9.70 -6.47 -2.41
C CYS A 205 10.36 -5.56 -3.44
N PRO A 206 10.49 -6.01 -4.70
CA PRO A 206 11.10 -5.24 -5.79
C PRO A 206 10.49 -3.85 -6.04
N LEU A 207 9.16 -3.71 -6.03
CA LEU A 207 8.49 -2.42 -6.27
C LEU A 207 8.67 -1.48 -5.08
N PHE A 208 8.61 -2.01 -3.85
CA PHE A 208 9.03 -1.26 -2.67
C PHE A 208 10.49 -0.78 -2.79
N ARG A 209 11.40 -1.64 -3.24
CA ARG A 209 12.82 -1.28 -3.41
C ARG A 209 13.01 -0.17 -4.44
N GLU A 210 12.29 -0.22 -5.55
CA GLU A 210 12.29 0.84 -6.57
C GLU A 210 11.85 2.18 -5.96
N LEU A 211 10.69 2.20 -5.30
CA LEU A 211 10.17 3.39 -4.61
C LEU A 211 11.15 3.92 -3.56
N TYR A 212 11.68 3.03 -2.72
CA TYR A 212 12.53 3.41 -1.60
C TYR A 212 13.83 4.06 -2.09
N ASN A 213 14.48 3.46 -3.08
CA ASN A 213 15.71 4.01 -3.64
C ASN A 213 15.46 5.35 -4.33
N TYR A 214 14.40 5.46 -5.13
CA TYR A 214 14.03 6.70 -5.79
C TYR A 214 13.83 7.84 -4.78
N LEU A 215 13.01 7.61 -3.74
CA LEU A 215 12.76 8.63 -2.72
C LEU A 215 14.00 8.94 -1.88
N HIS A 216 14.82 7.95 -1.58
CA HIS A 216 16.06 8.17 -0.83
C HIS A 216 17.02 9.11 -1.58
N ASP A 217 17.20 8.89 -2.87
CA ASP A 217 18.05 9.73 -3.71
C ASP A 217 17.45 11.13 -3.90
N PHE A 218 16.14 11.19 -4.17
CA PHE A 218 15.42 12.46 -4.31
C PHE A 218 15.48 13.30 -3.03
N CYS A 219 15.21 12.71 -1.86
CA CYS A 219 15.15 13.45 -0.59
C CYS A 219 16.54 13.81 -0.04
N LYS A 220 17.61 13.15 -0.50
CA LYS A 220 19.00 13.51 -0.13
C LYS A 220 19.53 14.71 -0.90
N THR A 221 19.20 14.81 -2.18
CA THR A 221 19.71 15.89 -3.05
C THR A 221 19.19 17.27 -2.67
N LYS A 222 18.15 17.36 -1.82
CA LYS A 222 17.57 18.61 -1.32
C LYS A 222 18.16 19.09 0.02
N ILE A 223 19.11 18.37 0.61
CA ILE A 223 19.81 18.76 1.86
C ILE A 223 21.15 19.48 1.57
N GLN A 224 21.52 19.64 0.30
CA GLN A 224 22.69 20.45 -0.13
C GLN A 224 22.25 21.83 -0.61
#